data_AF-A0A6B1GVE8-F1
#
_entry.id   AF-A0A6B1GVE8-F1
#
_cell.length_a   1.000
_cell.length_b   1.000
_cell.length_c   1.000
_cell.angle_alpha   90.00
_cell.angle_beta   90.00
_cell.angle_gamma   90.00
#
_symmetry.space_group_name_H-M   'P 1'
#
loop_
_entity.id
_entity.type
_entity.pdbx_description
1 polymer ?
#
loop_
_entity_poly.entity_id
_entity_poly.type
_entity_poly.pdbx_seq_one_letter_code
_entity_poly.pdbx_strand_id
1 'polypeptide(L)'
;MVRSTAHAAGRPEPGGTAGGRVEAGGSGSAAGPRPGRGPGLVACHVIAWRNADSRYPFLWEEGVGSQPAARWHAEGEGPVQYLSDTPDGAWAEFLRHEDIRDPEELSYVRRSLWAVDIGSEHLASAELPAETLTGDAGSYSACREEARRLRSAGSSGLMARSAALMPGAAGGWRVDAGLQPGAERDGQTIVLFGGRPDLTGWRAVFEGRPDVTLLAAVRFLSPG
;
A
#
# COMPACT_ATOMS: atom_id res chain seq x y z
N MET A 1 -3.74 25.33 31.48
CA MET A 1 -4.56 26.32 32.21
C MET A 1 -4.16 27.71 31.73
N VAL A 2 -4.87 28.24 30.73
CA VAL A 2 -4.83 29.64 30.26
C VAL A 2 -6.28 29.95 29.87
N ARG A 3 -6.85 31.03 30.42
CA ARG A 3 -8.23 31.49 30.21
C ARG A 3 -8.25 32.75 29.32
N SER A 4 -9.22 32.83 28.40
CA SER A 4 -9.97 34.03 27.93
C SER A 4 -10.81 33.64 26.71
N THR A 5 -12.16 33.50 26.78
CA THR A 5 -13.25 34.49 26.49
C THR A 5 -13.14 35.14 25.11
N ALA A 6 -14.14 35.30 24.23
CA ALA A 6 -15.59 35.09 24.14
C ALA A 6 -15.92 35.03 22.61
N HIS A 7 -17.03 34.50 22.07
CA HIS A 7 -18.34 35.15 21.98
C HIS A 7 -19.33 34.20 21.25
N ALA A 8 -20.60 34.25 21.65
CA ALA A 8 -21.72 33.55 21.03
C ALA A 8 -22.60 34.49 20.16
N ALA A 9 -23.56 33.86 19.45
CA ALA A 9 -24.73 34.39 18.71
C ALA A 9 -24.52 34.55 17.19
N GLY A 10 -25.43 34.17 16.30
CA GLY A 10 -26.78 33.61 16.41
C GLY A 10 -27.37 33.38 15.00
N ARG A 11 -28.30 32.43 14.87
CA ARG A 11 -29.15 32.22 13.67
C ARG A 11 -30.24 33.31 13.59
N PRO A 12 -30.76 33.56 12.38
CA PRO A 12 -32.21 33.52 12.22
C PRO A 12 -32.71 32.88 10.90
N GLU A 13 -33.76 32.08 11.04
CA GLU A 13 -34.92 31.87 10.14
C GLU A 13 -36.15 32.38 10.95
N PRO A 14 -37.40 32.62 10.47
CA PRO A 14 -38.09 32.04 9.30
C PRO A 14 -39.17 32.94 8.60
N GLY A 15 -39.92 32.37 7.63
CA GLY A 15 -41.28 32.79 7.19
C GLY A 15 -41.59 32.32 5.76
N GLY A 16 -42.59 31.48 5.41
CA GLY A 16 -44.05 31.51 5.62
C GLY A 16 -44.72 32.33 4.49
N THR A 17 -45.75 31.98 3.70
CA THR A 17 -46.78 30.90 3.69
C THR A 17 -47.62 30.97 2.38
N ALA A 18 -48.15 29.81 1.93
CA ALA A 18 -49.50 29.52 1.40
C ALA A 18 -50.04 30.01 0.01
N GLY A 19 -50.59 29.03 -0.74
CA GLY A 19 -51.96 29.08 -1.30
C GLY A 19 -52.16 28.82 -2.81
N GLY A 20 -52.99 27.82 -3.17
CA GLY A 20 -53.68 27.75 -4.48
C GLY A 20 -53.78 26.35 -5.11
N ARG A 21 -54.91 25.99 -5.73
CA ARG A 21 -55.44 24.63 -5.94
C ARG A 21 -55.97 24.44 -7.38
N VAL A 22 -55.91 23.18 -7.89
CA VAL A 22 -56.66 22.52 -9.02
C VAL A 22 -56.44 23.11 -10.46
N GLU A 23 -56.40 22.43 -11.62
CA GLU A 23 -56.94 21.18 -12.22
C GLU A 23 -56.00 20.65 -13.35
N ALA A 24 -55.79 19.33 -13.49
CA ALA A 24 -56.38 18.40 -14.47
C ALA A 24 -55.84 18.45 -15.93
N GLY A 25 -55.35 17.30 -16.41
CA GLY A 25 -55.38 16.92 -17.83
C GLY A 25 -54.02 16.61 -18.49
N GLY A 26 -53.87 15.38 -19.01
CA GLY A 26 -53.10 15.15 -20.25
C GLY A 26 -51.86 14.26 -20.19
N SER A 27 -52.08 12.94 -20.36
CA SER A 27 -51.23 12.01 -21.12
C SER A 27 -49.70 12.06 -20.95
N GLY A 28 -49.19 11.37 -19.94
CA GLY A 28 -47.78 10.97 -19.85
C GLY A 28 -47.60 9.53 -20.34
N SER A 29 -47.01 9.40 -21.53
CA SER A 29 -46.56 8.15 -22.15
C SER A 29 -45.94 7.18 -21.13
N ALA A 30 -46.40 5.92 -21.16
CA ALA A 30 -45.82 4.84 -20.38
C ALA A 30 -44.32 4.74 -20.66
N ALA A 31 -43.50 5.21 -19.71
CA ALA A 31 -42.07 4.98 -19.71
C ALA A 31 -41.87 3.49 -19.45
N GLY A 32 -41.54 2.75 -20.51
CA GLY A 32 -41.07 1.37 -20.40
C GLY A 32 -39.89 1.29 -19.41
N PRO A 33 -39.68 0.12 -18.79
CA PRO A 33 -38.60 -0.07 -17.85
C PRO A 33 -37.27 0.31 -18.51
N ARG A 34 -36.63 1.35 -17.97
CA ARG A 34 -35.25 1.69 -18.35
C ARG A 34 -34.40 0.44 -18.11
N PRO A 35 -33.56 0.02 -19.05
CA PRO A 35 -32.66 -1.10 -18.83
C PRO A 35 -31.86 -0.78 -17.56
N GLY A 36 -31.97 -1.67 -16.57
CA GLY A 36 -31.25 -1.54 -15.32
C GLY A 36 -29.78 -1.33 -15.63
N ARG A 37 -29.21 -0.26 -15.07
CA ARG A 37 -27.77 -0.07 -15.02
C ARG A 37 -27.20 -1.38 -14.47
N GLY A 38 -26.47 -2.12 -15.31
CA GLY A 38 -25.84 -3.37 -14.89
C GLY A 38 -25.04 -3.15 -13.60
N PRO A 39 -24.77 -4.19 -12.80
CA PRO A 39 -23.98 -4.05 -11.59
C PRO A 39 -22.71 -3.30 -11.95
N GLY A 40 -22.59 -2.06 -11.46
CA GLY A 40 -21.42 -1.23 -11.71
C GLY A 40 -20.21 -2.00 -11.22
N LEU A 41 -19.17 -2.10 -12.04
CA LEU A 41 -17.89 -2.61 -11.59
C LEU A 41 -17.50 -1.80 -10.34
N VAL A 42 -17.47 -2.48 -9.19
CA VAL A 42 -16.93 -1.88 -7.98
C VAL A 42 -15.46 -1.64 -8.26
N ALA A 43 -15.00 -0.40 -8.14
CA ALA A 43 -13.57 -0.12 -8.26
C ALA A 43 -12.83 -1.00 -7.24
N CYS A 44 -11.97 -1.89 -7.72
CA CYS A 44 -11.17 -2.74 -6.84
C CYS A 44 -9.99 -1.90 -6.35
N HIS A 45 -10.03 -1.52 -5.08
CA HIS A 45 -8.89 -0.92 -4.40
C HIS A 45 -7.84 -1.98 -4.12
N VAL A 46 -6.57 -1.64 -4.31
CA VAL A 46 -5.44 -2.51 -3.95
C VAL A 46 -4.99 -2.17 -2.54
N ILE A 47 -4.97 -3.18 -1.67
CA ILE A 47 -4.39 -3.07 -0.33
C ILE A 47 -2.95 -3.60 -0.37
N ALA A 48 -2.01 -2.71 -0.11
CA ALA A 48 -0.60 -3.04 0.05
C ALA A 48 -0.20 -3.00 1.52
N TRP A 49 0.95 -3.57 1.85
CA TRP A 49 1.43 -3.78 3.20
C TRP A 49 2.77 -3.09 3.41
N ARG A 50 2.92 -2.43 4.55
CA ARG A 50 4.20 -1.80 4.89
C ARG A 50 4.59 -2.05 6.34
N ASN A 51 5.82 -2.52 6.51
CA ASN A 51 6.48 -2.53 7.80
C ASN A 51 7.08 -1.15 8.09
N ALA A 52 6.91 -0.67 9.32
CA ALA A 52 7.53 0.55 9.80
C ALA A 52 7.91 0.43 11.28
N ASP A 53 8.89 1.22 11.70
CA ASP A 53 9.17 1.41 13.11
C ASP A 53 7.95 2.11 13.75
N SER A 54 7.48 1.59 14.88
CA SER A 54 6.25 2.06 15.53
C SER A 54 6.28 3.53 15.94
N ARG A 55 7.45 4.16 16.00
CA ARG A 55 7.63 5.57 16.39
C ARG A 55 7.38 6.55 15.24
N TYR A 56 7.36 6.07 13.99
CA TYR A 56 7.32 6.92 12.81
C TYR A 56 6.05 6.70 11.99
N PRO A 57 5.64 7.68 11.17
CA PRO A 57 4.57 7.49 10.18
C PRO A 57 4.87 6.32 9.23
N PHE A 58 3.81 5.74 8.69
CA PHE A 58 3.95 4.60 7.77
C PHE A 58 4.45 5.00 6.38
N LEU A 59 4.56 6.29 6.03
CA LEU A 59 5.16 6.77 4.78
C LEU A 59 6.29 7.74 5.07
N TRP A 60 7.25 7.80 4.15
CA TRP A 60 8.23 8.89 4.12
C TRP A 60 7.53 10.16 3.65
N GLU A 61 7.66 11.23 4.43
CA GLU A 61 7.13 12.54 4.08
C GLU A 61 8.10 13.28 3.13
N GLU A 62 7.54 14.14 2.29
CA GLU A 62 8.34 14.96 1.39
C GLU A 62 9.14 16.01 2.18
N GLY A 63 10.39 16.24 1.76
CA GLY A 63 11.27 17.23 2.39
C GLY A 63 11.81 16.84 3.78
N VAL A 64 11.51 15.64 4.29
CA VAL A 64 12.02 15.16 5.59
C VAL A 64 13.30 14.33 5.39
N GLY A 65 14.45 15.00 5.52
CA GLY A 65 15.77 14.37 5.52
C GLY A 65 16.13 13.68 4.19
N SER A 66 17.34 13.09 4.11
CA SER A 66 17.68 12.24 2.98
C SER A 66 17.26 10.80 3.29
N GLN A 67 16.37 10.26 2.46
CA GLN A 67 16.10 8.82 2.45
C GLN A 67 17.34 8.11 1.87
N PRO A 68 17.96 7.16 2.59
CA PRO A 68 19.12 6.44 2.08
C PRO A 68 18.81 5.67 0.81
N ALA A 69 19.74 5.67 -0.13
CA ALA A 69 19.61 4.92 -1.38
C ALA A 69 19.24 3.43 -1.16
N ALA A 70 18.29 2.91 -1.94
CA ALA A 70 17.83 1.53 -1.88
C ALA A 70 17.74 0.91 -3.29
N ARG A 71 17.07 -0.24 -3.46
CA ARG A 71 17.02 -0.96 -4.75
C ARG A 71 16.44 -0.12 -5.89
N TRP A 72 15.39 0.65 -5.63
CA TRP A 72 14.61 1.37 -6.65
C TRP A 72 14.78 2.90 -6.60
N HIS A 73 15.74 3.42 -5.84
CA HIS A 73 16.12 4.84 -5.86
C HIS A 73 17.56 5.06 -5.39
N ALA A 74 18.22 6.09 -5.91
CA ALA A 74 19.49 6.58 -5.42
C ALA A 74 19.31 7.67 -4.34
N GLU A 75 20.41 8.06 -3.70
CA GLU A 75 20.42 9.17 -2.74
C GLU A 75 19.85 10.43 -3.39
N GLY A 76 18.94 11.12 -2.70
CA GLY A 76 18.30 12.34 -3.21
C GLY A 76 17.16 12.13 -4.21
N GLU A 77 16.82 10.89 -4.57
CA GLU A 77 15.67 10.58 -5.44
C GLU A 77 14.37 10.29 -4.68
N GLY A 78 14.43 10.38 -3.35
CA GLY A 78 13.30 10.19 -2.45
C GLY A 78 12.38 11.42 -2.32
N PRO A 79 11.25 11.26 -1.62
CA PRO A 79 10.84 10.03 -0.95
C PRO A 79 10.32 8.98 -1.94
N VAL A 80 10.63 7.71 -1.66
CA VAL A 80 10.13 6.53 -2.36
C VAL A 80 9.55 5.57 -1.34
N GLN A 81 8.30 5.18 -1.53
CA GLN A 81 7.56 4.32 -0.61
C GLN A 81 7.68 2.88 -1.06
N TYR A 82 8.13 2.00 -0.17
CA TYR A 82 8.22 0.56 -0.41
C TYR A 82 7.09 -0.14 0.33
N LEU A 83 6.26 -0.87 -0.41
CA LEU A 83 5.19 -1.69 0.10
C LEU A 83 5.29 -3.11 -0.51
N SER A 84 4.52 -4.02 0.04
CA SER A 84 4.39 -5.40 -0.44
C SER A 84 2.94 -5.74 -0.69
N ASP A 85 2.70 -6.68 -1.58
CA ASP A 85 1.36 -7.20 -1.87
C ASP A 85 0.85 -8.21 -0.81
N THR A 86 1.66 -8.55 0.18
CA THR A 86 1.33 -9.42 1.32
C THR A 86 1.89 -8.87 2.63
N PRO A 87 1.26 -9.23 3.78
CA PRO A 87 1.84 -9.04 5.11
C PRO A 87 3.24 -9.68 5.21
N ASP A 88 3.36 -10.93 4.74
CA ASP A 88 4.59 -11.71 4.84
C ASP A 88 5.71 -11.12 3.97
N GLY A 89 5.39 -10.58 2.79
CA GLY A 89 6.34 -9.84 1.98
C GLY A 89 6.87 -8.60 2.69
N ALA A 90 6.01 -7.83 3.37
CA ALA A 90 6.44 -6.64 4.10
C ALA A 90 7.34 -6.99 5.30
N TRP A 91 7.07 -8.10 5.97
CA TRP A 91 7.96 -8.63 7.00
C TRP A 91 9.26 -9.19 6.42
N ALA A 92 9.21 -9.90 5.29
CA ALA A 92 10.38 -10.45 4.64
C ALA A 92 11.36 -9.36 4.20
N GLU A 93 10.87 -8.24 3.65
CA GLU A 93 11.72 -7.08 3.32
C GLU A 93 12.43 -6.53 4.55
N PHE A 94 11.74 -6.42 5.69
CA PHE A 94 12.34 -6.02 6.96
C PHE A 94 13.41 -7.02 7.42
N LEU A 95 13.10 -8.32 7.44
CA LEU A 95 14.03 -9.36 7.87
C LEU A 95 15.28 -9.42 6.96
N ARG A 96 15.09 -9.32 5.63
CA ARG A 96 16.19 -9.25 4.66
C ARG A 96 17.08 -8.02 4.89
N HIS A 97 16.49 -6.87 5.22
CA HIS A 97 17.24 -5.63 5.39
C HIS A 97 18.05 -5.60 6.70
N GLU A 98 17.47 -6.08 7.80
CA GLU A 98 18.14 -6.15 9.11
C GLU A 98 19.02 -7.40 9.26
N ASP A 99 19.03 -8.29 8.25
CA ASP A 99 19.74 -9.57 8.25
C ASP A 99 19.38 -10.50 9.43
N ILE A 100 18.13 -10.44 9.89
CA ILE A 100 17.63 -11.24 11.01
C ILE A 100 17.36 -12.67 10.52
N ARG A 101 18.27 -13.59 10.82
CA ARG A 101 18.20 -15.01 10.42
C ARG A 101 17.88 -15.95 11.58
N ASP A 102 18.15 -15.51 12.80
CA ASP A 102 17.96 -16.32 14.01
C ASP A 102 16.52 -16.18 14.55
N PRO A 103 15.79 -17.29 14.76
CA PRO A 103 14.52 -17.29 15.49
C PRO A 103 14.54 -16.55 16.83
N GLU A 104 15.65 -16.58 17.58
CA GLU A 104 15.76 -15.91 18.87
C GLU A 104 15.73 -14.38 18.73
N GLU A 105 16.33 -13.84 17.67
CA GLU A 105 16.35 -12.40 17.38
C GLU A 105 14.95 -11.84 17.10
N LEU A 106 14.03 -12.66 16.56
CA LEU A 106 12.63 -12.26 16.37
C LEU A 106 11.94 -11.90 17.70
N SER A 107 12.44 -12.36 18.84
CA SER A 107 11.91 -11.99 20.16
C SER A 107 12.12 -10.52 20.52
N TYR A 108 13.09 -9.86 19.90
CA TYR A 108 13.39 -8.43 20.10
C TYR A 108 12.68 -7.53 19.08
N VAL A 109 12.15 -8.08 18.00
CA VAL A 109 11.45 -7.33 16.95
C VAL A 109 10.15 -6.72 17.49
N ARG A 110 10.01 -5.40 17.39
CA ARG A 110 8.78 -4.65 17.69
C ARG A 110 8.52 -3.65 16.58
N ARG A 111 7.66 -4.01 15.62
CA ARG A 111 7.35 -3.18 14.46
C ARG A 111 5.85 -3.00 14.29
N SER A 112 5.47 -1.94 13.59
CA SER A 112 4.11 -1.76 13.12
C SER A 112 3.96 -2.29 11.70
N LEU A 113 2.86 -2.99 11.44
CA LEU A 113 2.46 -3.39 10.09
C LEU A 113 1.21 -2.61 9.71
N TRP A 114 1.25 -1.99 8.54
CA TRP A 114 0.18 -1.16 8.01
C TRP A 114 -0.41 -1.80 6.76
N ALA A 115 -1.73 -1.85 6.70
CA ALA A 115 -2.48 -2.06 5.46
C ALA A 115 -2.74 -0.68 4.85
N VAL A 116 -2.35 -0.47 3.60
CA VAL A 116 -2.39 0.82 2.91
C VAL A 116 -3.21 0.65 1.66
N ASP A 117 -4.27 1.44 1.53
CA ASP A 117 -5.04 1.54 0.30
C ASP A 117 -4.26 2.42 -0.70
N ILE A 118 -3.82 1.81 -1.80
CA ILE A 118 -3.12 2.51 -2.90
C ILE A 118 -4.05 2.82 -4.07
N GLY A 119 -5.37 2.65 -3.88
CA GLY A 119 -6.40 2.90 -4.87
C GLY A 119 -6.43 1.86 -5.99
N SER A 120 -6.94 2.28 -7.14
CA SER A 120 -6.99 1.49 -8.39
C SER A 120 -5.90 1.94 -9.39
N GLU A 121 -4.83 2.54 -8.87
CA GLU A 121 -3.73 3.06 -9.65
C GLU A 121 -3.05 1.93 -10.45
N HIS A 122 -2.90 2.14 -11.75
CA HIS A 122 -2.20 1.20 -12.62
C HIS A 122 -0.71 1.53 -12.57
N LEU A 123 0.03 0.74 -11.79
CA LEU A 123 1.47 0.87 -11.67
C LEU A 123 2.17 0.18 -12.84
N ALA A 124 3.27 0.76 -13.32
CA ALA A 124 4.07 0.13 -14.36
C ALA A 124 4.74 -1.15 -13.81
N SER A 125 4.89 -2.18 -14.64
CA SER A 125 5.71 -3.33 -14.27
C SER A 125 7.18 -3.03 -14.59
N ALA A 126 8.10 -3.39 -13.69
CA ALA A 126 9.52 -3.30 -13.97
C ALA A 126 9.94 -4.38 -14.98
N GLU A 127 10.52 -3.96 -16.09
CA GLU A 127 10.92 -4.86 -17.19
C GLU A 127 12.42 -5.20 -17.08
N LEU A 128 12.76 -6.05 -16.11
CA LEU A 128 14.13 -6.51 -15.89
C LEU A 128 14.20 -8.04 -15.76
N PRO A 129 15.36 -8.66 -16.06
CA PRO A 129 15.58 -10.08 -15.80
C PRO A 129 15.35 -10.43 -14.33
N ALA A 130 14.88 -11.66 -14.07
CA ALA A 130 14.52 -12.10 -12.72
C ALA A 130 15.71 -12.03 -11.75
N GLU A 131 16.90 -12.40 -12.22
CA GLU A 131 18.16 -12.32 -11.51
C GLU A 131 18.56 -10.89 -11.13
N THR A 132 18.15 -9.89 -11.91
CA THR A 132 18.33 -8.47 -11.58
C THR A 132 17.32 -8.04 -10.52
N LEU A 133 16.05 -8.43 -10.69
CA LEU A 133 14.98 -8.08 -9.74
C LEU A 133 15.24 -8.63 -8.34
N THR A 134 15.73 -9.88 -8.24
CA THR A 134 15.94 -10.58 -6.97
C THR A 134 17.42 -10.65 -6.55
N GLY A 135 18.31 -10.02 -7.31
CA GLY A 135 19.76 -10.05 -7.06
C GLY A 135 20.18 -9.22 -5.85
N ASP A 136 21.46 -9.32 -5.47
CA ASP A 136 22.02 -8.57 -4.34
C ASP A 136 22.36 -7.12 -4.72
N ALA A 137 23.14 -6.41 -3.90
CA ALA A 137 23.46 -5.00 -4.08
C ALA A 137 24.04 -4.67 -5.48
N GLY A 138 24.75 -5.61 -6.11
CA GLY A 138 25.29 -5.46 -7.46
C GLY A 138 24.22 -5.26 -8.56
N SER A 139 22.95 -5.62 -8.29
CA SER A 139 21.83 -5.41 -9.21
C SER A 139 21.16 -4.04 -9.08
N TYR A 140 21.49 -3.27 -8.04
CA TYR A 140 20.72 -2.05 -7.71
C TYR A 140 20.87 -0.95 -8.75
N SER A 141 22.00 -0.85 -9.45
CA SER A 141 22.18 0.15 -10.50
C SER A 141 21.15 -0.01 -11.61
N ALA A 142 20.96 -1.23 -12.12
CA ALA A 142 19.98 -1.54 -13.15
C ALA A 142 18.54 -1.31 -12.67
N CYS A 143 18.21 -1.71 -11.43
CA CYS A 143 16.91 -1.42 -10.83
C CYS A 143 16.63 0.10 -10.72
N ARG A 144 17.62 0.89 -10.32
CA ARG A 144 17.49 2.36 -10.22
C ARG A 144 17.34 3.01 -11.60
N GLU A 145 18.08 2.54 -12.60
CA GLU A 145 17.94 3.01 -13.98
C GLU A 145 16.53 2.75 -14.52
N GLU A 146 15.98 1.56 -14.26
CA GLU A 146 14.61 1.23 -14.64
C GLU A 146 13.58 2.11 -13.90
N ALA A 147 13.74 2.33 -12.60
CA ALA A 147 12.87 3.22 -11.85
C ALA A 147 12.90 4.66 -12.40
N ARG A 148 14.08 5.17 -12.77
CA ARG A 148 14.22 6.50 -13.40
C ARG A 148 13.51 6.53 -14.76
N ARG A 149 13.70 5.51 -15.60
CA ARG A 149 13.03 5.41 -16.90
C ARG A 149 11.51 5.47 -16.74
N LEU A 150 10.94 4.68 -15.82
CA LEU A 150 9.50 4.65 -15.56
C LEU A 150 9.00 5.99 -15.00
N ARG A 151 9.75 6.63 -14.11
CA ARG A 151 9.42 7.97 -13.59
C ARG A 151 9.45 9.02 -14.70
N SER A 152 10.46 9.01 -15.57
CA SER A 152 10.56 9.91 -16.73
C SER A 152 9.45 9.68 -17.76
N ALA A 153 8.90 8.47 -17.84
CA ALA A 153 7.73 8.15 -18.64
C ALA A 153 6.40 8.59 -17.99
N GLY A 154 6.44 9.21 -16.80
CA GLY A 154 5.27 9.74 -16.09
C GLY A 154 4.60 8.73 -15.17
N SER A 155 5.22 7.58 -14.90
CA SER A 155 4.67 6.63 -13.92
C SER A 155 4.86 7.15 -12.50
N SER A 156 3.82 7.00 -11.68
CA SER A 156 3.78 7.37 -10.25
C SER A 156 4.39 6.29 -9.34
N GLY A 157 4.73 5.14 -9.90
CA GLY A 157 5.31 4.02 -9.18
C GLY A 157 5.50 2.79 -10.06
N LEU A 158 5.95 1.69 -9.48
CA LEU A 158 6.13 0.44 -10.19
C LEU A 158 5.79 -0.76 -9.32
N MET A 159 5.55 -1.89 -9.99
CA MET A 159 5.47 -3.22 -9.39
C MET A 159 6.60 -4.09 -9.92
N ALA A 160 7.25 -4.79 -9.01
CA ALA A 160 8.30 -5.74 -9.32
C ALA A 160 8.12 -7.02 -8.51
N ARG A 161 8.72 -8.13 -8.96
CA ARG A 161 8.85 -9.33 -8.12
C ARG A 161 9.60 -8.97 -6.83
N SER A 162 9.14 -9.49 -5.70
CA SER A 162 9.80 -9.29 -4.42
C SER A 162 11.19 -9.92 -4.43
N ALA A 163 12.19 -9.15 -4.03
CA ALA A 163 13.54 -9.64 -3.82
C ALA A 163 13.71 -10.33 -2.45
N ALA A 164 12.79 -10.07 -1.52
CA ALA A 164 12.85 -10.57 -0.16
C ALA A 164 12.24 -11.96 0.02
N LEU A 165 11.33 -12.38 -0.85
CA LEU A 165 10.74 -13.71 -0.78
C LEU A 165 11.41 -14.70 -1.74
N MET A 166 11.44 -15.96 -1.32
CA MET A 166 11.70 -17.10 -2.20
C MET A 166 10.54 -17.27 -3.20
N PRO A 167 10.77 -17.89 -4.37
CA PRO A 167 9.71 -18.07 -5.37
C PRO A 167 8.58 -18.93 -4.80
N GLY A 168 7.33 -18.59 -5.10
CA GLY A 168 6.14 -19.27 -4.59
C GLY A 168 5.79 -18.99 -3.11
N ALA A 169 6.65 -18.28 -2.38
CA ALA A 169 6.55 -18.15 -0.91
C ALA A 169 5.59 -17.03 -0.42
N ALA A 170 4.87 -16.35 -1.33
CA ALA A 170 3.84 -15.36 -0.95
C ALA A 170 2.42 -15.94 -0.94
N GLY A 171 2.32 -17.27 -0.90
CA GLY A 171 1.05 -17.99 -0.76
C GLY A 171 0.34 -17.62 0.54
N GLY A 172 -0.99 -17.61 0.51
CA GLY A 172 -1.81 -17.36 1.69
C GLY A 172 -2.31 -18.64 2.34
N TRP A 173 -3.41 -18.51 3.08
CA TRP A 173 -4.15 -19.63 3.64
C TRP A 173 -5.58 -19.63 3.09
N ARG A 174 -6.16 -20.81 2.97
CA ARG A 174 -7.57 -21.01 2.64
C ARG A 174 -8.26 -21.84 3.72
N VAL A 175 -9.58 -21.71 3.82
CA VAL A 175 -10.38 -22.53 4.73
C VAL A 175 -11.11 -23.59 3.93
N ASP A 176 -10.77 -24.84 4.18
CA ASP A 176 -11.37 -26.03 3.57
C ASP A 176 -11.17 -27.21 4.53
N ALA A 177 -12.22 -27.56 5.28
CA ALA A 177 -12.17 -28.51 6.39
C ALA A 177 -11.04 -28.21 7.41
N GLY A 178 -10.77 -26.93 7.65
CA GLY A 178 -9.65 -26.45 8.46
C GLY A 178 -8.81 -25.42 7.72
N LEU A 179 -7.72 -24.97 8.34
CA LEU A 179 -6.77 -24.06 7.71
C LEU A 179 -5.83 -24.86 6.81
N GLN A 180 -5.79 -24.52 5.52
CA GLN A 180 -4.97 -25.18 4.51
C GLN A 180 -4.10 -24.15 3.79
N PRO A 181 -2.90 -24.52 3.31
CA PRO A 181 -2.12 -23.66 2.44
C PRO A 181 -2.94 -23.24 1.21
N GLY A 182 -2.84 -21.96 0.86
CA GLY A 182 -3.34 -21.41 -0.39
C GLY A 182 -2.47 -21.81 -1.58
N ALA A 183 -2.83 -21.33 -2.77
CA ALA A 183 -1.99 -21.50 -3.94
C ALA A 183 -0.63 -20.79 -3.76
N GLU A 184 0.44 -21.42 -4.22
CA GLU A 184 1.75 -20.79 -4.32
C GLU A 184 1.66 -19.55 -5.21
N ARG A 185 2.34 -18.48 -4.80
CA ARG A 185 2.52 -17.29 -5.65
C ARG A 185 3.81 -16.58 -5.32
N ASP A 186 4.35 -15.89 -6.32
CA ASP A 186 5.45 -14.97 -6.10
C ASP A 186 4.94 -13.68 -5.45
N GLY A 187 5.68 -13.18 -4.47
CA GLY A 187 5.40 -11.89 -3.86
C GLY A 187 5.77 -10.75 -4.79
N GLN A 188 5.12 -9.61 -4.61
CA GLN A 188 5.41 -8.39 -5.35
C GLN A 188 5.79 -7.26 -4.39
N THR A 189 6.83 -6.52 -4.78
CA THR A 189 7.18 -5.24 -4.17
C THR A 189 6.52 -4.14 -4.99
N ILE A 190 5.84 -3.25 -4.28
CA ILE A 190 5.15 -2.08 -4.81
C ILE A 190 5.97 -0.86 -4.41
N VAL A 191 6.36 -0.05 -5.39
CA VAL A 191 7.21 1.12 -5.19
C VAL A 191 6.45 2.34 -5.65
N LEU A 192 6.20 3.30 -4.77
CA LEU A 192 5.53 4.56 -5.13
C LEU A 192 6.53 5.71 -5.08
N PHE A 193 6.54 6.56 -6.10
CA PHE A 193 7.42 7.71 -6.18
C PHE A 193 6.78 8.93 -5.53
N GLY A 194 7.59 9.70 -4.80
CA GLY A 194 7.18 10.96 -4.18
C GLY A 194 6.47 10.80 -2.84
N GLY A 195 6.12 11.96 -2.28
CA GLY A 195 5.23 12.03 -1.12
C GLY A 195 3.85 11.51 -1.52
N ARG A 196 3.20 10.77 -0.62
CA ARG A 196 1.88 10.18 -0.87
C ARG A 196 0.88 10.55 0.24
N PRO A 197 0.60 11.86 0.44
CA PRO A 197 -0.33 12.32 1.47
C PRO A 197 -1.79 11.95 1.17
N ASP A 198 -2.07 11.50 -0.06
CA ASP A 198 -3.35 11.01 -0.54
C ASP A 198 -3.71 9.62 0.01
N LEU A 199 -2.73 8.84 0.47
CA LEU A 199 -2.94 7.45 0.85
C LEU A 199 -3.46 7.31 2.28
N THR A 200 -4.36 6.34 2.46
CA THR A 200 -4.88 5.98 3.77
C THR A 200 -4.27 4.66 4.23
N GLY A 201 -3.73 4.65 5.44
CA GLY A 201 -3.19 3.46 6.09
C GLY A 201 -3.93 3.12 7.37
N TRP A 202 -4.17 1.83 7.60
CA TRP A 202 -4.67 1.28 8.85
C TRP A 202 -3.59 0.43 9.50
N ARG A 203 -3.27 0.72 10.76
CA ARG A 203 -2.31 -0.08 11.52
C ARG A 203 -2.94 -1.42 11.86
N ALA A 204 -2.53 -2.46 11.13
CA ALA A 204 -2.99 -3.83 11.33
C ALA A 204 -2.29 -4.50 12.53
N VAL A 205 -1.02 -4.13 12.77
CA VAL A 205 -0.21 -4.63 13.90
C VAL A 205 0.53 -3.46 14.53
N PHE A 206 0.59 -3.42 15.86
CA PHE A 206 1.39 -2.48 16.65
C PHE A 206 2.36 -3.25 17.54
N GLU A 207 3.65 -2.90 17.49
CA GLU A 207 4.72 -3.56 18.26
C GLU A 207 4.75 -5.09 18.12
N GLY A 208 4.42 -5.59 16.94
CA GLY A 208 4.41 -7.02 16.63
C GLY A 208 5.73 -7.52 16.04
N ARG A 209 5.72 -8.82 15.71
CA ARG A 209 6.80 -9.56 15.06
C ARG A 209 6.20 -10.60 14.09
N PRO A 210 6.94 -11.04 13.06
CA PRO A 210 6.47 -12.11 12.18
C PRO A 210 6.54 -13.47 12.88
N ASP A 211 5.86 -14.45 12.28
CA ASP A 211 6.00 -15.85 12.68
C ASP A 211 7.40 -16.38 12.30
N VAL A 212 7.94 -17.30 13.11
CA VAL A 212 9.27 -17.88 12.89
C VAL A 212 9.37 -18.64 11.57
N THR A 213 8.28 -19.21 11.09
CA THR A 213 8.23 -19.95 9.82
C THR A 213 8.57 -19.07 8.62
N LEU A 214 8.37 -17.76 8.71
CA LEU A 214 8.70 -16.82 7.64
C LEU A 214 10.19 -16.80 7.31
N LEU A 215 11.08 -17.08 8.27
CA LEU A 215 12.54 -17.07 8.06
C LEU A 215 12.96 -18.00 6.92
N ALA A 216 12.30 -19.15 6.77
CA ALA A 216 12.58 -20.10 5.69
C ALA A 216 12.13 -19.61 4.30
N ALA A 217 11.22 -18.65 4.25
CA ALA A 217 10.71 -18.03 3.03
C ALA A 217 11.49 -16.76 2.62
N VAL A 218 12.35 -16.24 3.51
CA VAL A 218 13.15 -15.04 3.21
C VAL A 218 14.37 -15.39 2.37
N ARG A 219 14.56 -14.67 1.28
CA ARG A 219 15.83 -14.58 0.57
C ARG A 219 16.67 -13.51 1.24
N PHE A 220 17.78 -13.88 1.88
CA PHE A 220 18.72 -12.90 2.46
C PHE A 220 19.72 -12.38 1.43
N LEU A 221 20.34 -11.23 1.71
CA LEU A 221 21.46 -10.72 0.92
C LEU A 221 22.68 -11.64 1.14
N SER A 222 23.43 -11.92 0.08
CA SER A 222 24.75 -12.53 0.23
C SER A 222 25.70 -11.53 0.91
N PRO A 223 26.58 -11.98 1.81
CA PRO A 223 27.66 -11.12 2.29
C PRO A 223 28.54 -10.71 1.10
N GLY A 224 28.76 -9.40 0.95
CA GLY A 224 29.59 -8.81 -0.10
C GLY A 224 31.08 -8.90 0.19
#